data_AF-A0A804MZY4-F1
#
_entry.id   AF-A0A804MZY4-F1
#
_cell.length_a   1.000
_cell.length_b   1.000
_cell.length_c   1.000
_cell.angle_alpha   90.00
_cell.angle_beta   90.00
_cell.angle_gamma   90.00
#
_symmetry.space_group_name_H-M   'P 1'
#
loop_
_entity.id
_entity.type
_entity.pdbx_description
1 polymer ?
#
loop_
_entity_poly.entity_id
_entity_poly.type
_entity_poly.pdbx_seq_one_letter_code
_entity_poly.pdbx_strand_id
1 'polypeptide(L)'
;MSDRRTDVYVNEVLKVLKSTNADNADLRGALRRFAVHMDDDIILMVLQKQRSNWQVALAFFNWAATLPGYAHGSRAYTKMLDILGRMKKVKHMRQLFDEIPEERRLVVMTHDE
;
A
#
# COMPACT_ATOMS: atom_id res chain seq x y z
N MET A 1 -5.34 -1.75 18.43
CA MET A 1 -6.46 -0.81 18.60
C MET A 1 -6.12 0.38 17.72
N SER A 2 -6.95 0.74 16.73
CA SER A 2 -6.67 1.90 15.89
C SER A 2 -6.90 3.16 16.73
N ASP A 3 -5.87 3.98 16.92
CA ASP A 3 -6.04 5.29 17.55
C ASP A 3 -7.03 6.11 16.73
N ARG A 4 -7.98 6.80 17.37
CA ARG A 4 -8.96 7.67 16.68
C ARG A 4 -8.27 8.65 15.73
N ARG A 5 -7.05 9.07 16.06
CA ARG A 5 -6.21 9.94 15.23
C ARG A 5 -5.78 9.26 13.94
N THR A 6 -5.34 8.00 14.00
CA THR A 6 -4.97 7.18 12.84
C THR A 6 -6.17 6.98 11.91
N ASP A 7 -7.35 6.69 12.44
CA ASP A 7 -8.57 6.54 11.65
C ASP A 7 -8.93 7.82 10.88
N VAL A 8 -8.78 8.99 11.51
CA VAL A 8 -9.01 10.28 10.85
C VAL A 8 -8.01 10.49 9.71
N TYR A 9 -6.72 10.27 9.93
CA TYR A 9 -5.71 10.41 8.87
C TYR A 9 -5.94 9.43 7.72
N VAL A 10 -6.25 8.17 8.02
CA VAL A 10 -6.58 7.16 6.99
C VAL A 10 -7.79 7.62 6.18
N ASN A 11 -8.83 8.16 6.81
CA ASN A 11 -10.01 8.67 6.10
C ASN A 11 -9.67 9.86 5.18
N GLU A 12 -8.79 10.77 5.60
CA GLU A 12 -8.33 11.88 4.75
C GLU A 12 -7.54 11.39 3.53
N VAL A 13 -6.65 10.41 3.71
CA VAL A 13 -5.93 9.76 2.61
C VAL A 13 -6.91 9.08 1.65
N LEU A 14 -7.91 8.36 2.18
CA LEU A 14 -8.93 7.69 1.38
C LEU A 14 -9.81 8.67 0.59
N LYS A 15 -10.11 9.86 1.13
CA LYS A 15 -10.82 10.91 0.40
C LYS A 15 -10.00 11.37 -0.80
N VAL A 16 -8.71 11.64 -0.59
CA VAL A 16 -7.80 12.03 -1.68
C VAL A 16 -7.71 10.94 -2.75
N LEU A 17 -7.53 9.68 -2.34
CA LEU A 17 -7.49 8.53 -3.26
C LEU A 17 -8.77 8.34 -4.09
N LYS A 18 -9.93 8.76 -3.57
CA LYS A 18 -11.20 8.71 -4.31
C LYS A 18 -11.40 9.89 -5.26
N SER A 19 -10.87 11.06 -4.90
CA SER A 19 -10.98 12.27 -5.70
C SER A 19 -9.96 12.36 -6.82
N THR A 20 -8.84 11.64 -6.69
CA THR A 20 -7.80 11.58 -7.73
C THR A 20 -8.06 10.39 -8.65
N ASN A 21 -8.12 10.63 -9.96
CA ASN A 21 -8.04 9.55 -10.94
C ASN A 21 -6.72 8.80 -10.75
N ALA A 22 -6.67 7.51 -11.09
CA ALA A 22 -5.50 6.66 -10.88
C ALA A 22 -4.23 7.07 -11.66
N ASP A 23 -4.23 8.23 -12.30
CA ASP A 23 -3.04 8.88 -12.84
C ASP A 23 -2.04 9.20 -11.73
N ASN A 24 -0.87 8.58 -11.84
CA ASN A 24 0.14 8.59 -10.79
C ASN A 24 0.66 10.00 -10.48
N ALA A 25 0.71 10.91 -11.47
CA ALA A 25 1.24 12.25 -11.29
C ALA A 25 0.36 13.09 -10.34
N ASP A 26 -0.95 13.12 -10.60
CA ASP A 26 -1.92 13.82 -9.76
C ASP A 26 -1.98 13.20 -8.36
N LEU A 27 -1.92 11.87 -8.29
CA LEU A 27 -1.98 11.16 -7.02
C LEU A 27 -0.78 11.48 -6.13
N ARG A 28 0.45 11.43 -6.68
CA ARG A 28 1.68 11.76 -5.93
C ARG A 28 1.64 13.18 -5.39
N GLY A 29 1.19 14.14 -6.20
CA GLY A 29 1.02 15.54 -5.78
C GLY A 29 0.02 15.69 -4.64
N ALA A 30 -1.13 15.03 -4.74
CA ALA A 30 -2.18 15.09 -3.72
C ALA A 30 -1.76 14.42 -2.40
N LEU A 31 -1.03 13.29 -2.48
CA LEU A 31 -0.57 12.53 -1.32
C LEU A 31 0.64 13.15 -0.61
N ARG A 32 1.41 14.02 -1.28
CA ARG A 32 2.62 14.65 -0.73
C ARG A 32 2.44 15.27 0.66
N ARG A 33 1.25 15.84 0.93
CA ARG A 33 0.91 16.43 2.24
C ARG A 33 0.89 15.43 3.40
N PHE A 34 0.71 14.15 3.11
CA PHE A 34 0.67 13.09 4.13
C PHE A 34 2.01 12.39 4.32
N ALA A 35 3.02 12.66 3.48
CA ALA A 35 4.31 11.97 3.46
C ALA A 35 4.97 11.87 4.85
N VAL A 36 4.90 12.93 5.67
CA VAL A 36 5.55 12.99 6.99
C VAL A 36 4.83 12.20 8.09
N HIS A 37 3.61 11.75 7.84
CA HIS A 37 2.79 11.00 8.81
C HIS A 37 2.64 9.53 8.42
N MET A 38 3.33 9.05 7.38
CA MET A 38 3.15 7.67 6.92
C MET A 38 4.02 6.70 7.72
N ASP A 39 3.37 5.66 8.22
CA ASP A 39 3.99 4.48 8.82
C ASP A 39 3.32 3.19 8.29
N ASP A 40 3.87 2.03 8.66
CA ASP A 40 3.40 0.73 8.15
C ASP A 40 1.93 0.44 8.52
N ASP A 41 1.46 0.86 9.70
CA ASP A 41 0.08 0.65 10.13
C ASP A 41 -0.91 1.51 9.34
N ILE A 42 -0.59 2.79 9.10
CA ILE A 42 -1.42 3.66 8.24
C ILE A 42 -1.52 3.08 6.83
N ILE A 43 -0.38 2.65 6.28
CA ILE A 43 -0.33 2.08 4.93
C ILE A 43 -1.17 0.80 4.85
N LEU A 44 -1.04 -0.09 5.83
CA LEU A 44 -1.86 -1.31 5.92
C LEU A 44 -3.35 -1.01 5.99
N MET A 45 -3.74 -0.03 6.79
CA MET A 45 -5.14 0.38 6.92
C MET A 45 -5.68 0.93 5.59
N VAL A 46 -4.93 1.78 4.90
CA VAL A 46 -5.32 2.32 3.58
C VAL A 46 -5.44 1.19 2.56
N LEU A 47 -4.47 0.28 2.48
CA LEU A 47 -4.52 -0.89 1.59
C LEU A 47 -5.73 -1.78 1.90
N GLN A 48 -6.01 -2.03 3.18
CA GLN A 48 -7.18 -2.81 3.59
C GLN A 48 -8.49 -2.18 3.13
N LYS A 49 -8.59 -0.85 3.15
CA LYS A 49 -9.77 -0.11 2.68
C LYS A 49 -9.85 -0.06 1.15
N GLN A 50 -8.73 -0.17 0.44
CA GLN A 50 -8.64 -0.24 -1.02
C GLN A 50 -8.60 -1.67 -1.58
N ARG A 51 -8.94 -2.70 -0.77
CA ARG A 51 -8.86 -4.12 -1.15
C ARG A 51 -9.62 -4.51 -2.42
N SER A 52 -10.62 -3.74 -2.82
CA SER A 52 -11.43 -3.97 -4.04
C SER A 52 -10.98 -3.13 -5.23
N ASN A 53 -10.05 -2.19 -5.04
CA ASN A 53 -9.51 -1.32 -6.09
C ASN A 53 -7.99 -1.47 -6.15
N TRP A 54 -7.55 -2.55 -6.80
CA TRP A 54 -6.14 -2.89 -6.88
C TRP A 54 -5.28 -1.82 -7.57
N GLN A 55 -5.82 -1.04 -8.51
CA GLN A 55 -5.05 0.01 -9.21
C GLN A 55 -4.72 1.15 -8.26
N VAL A 56 -5.70 1.63 -7.50
CA VAL A 56 -5.51 2.69 -6.50
C VAL A 56 -4.63 2.17 -5.35
N ALA A 57 -4.83 0.93 -4.90
CA ALA A 57 -3.98 0.30 -3.90
C ALA A 57 -2.51 0.22 -4.36
N LEU A 58 -2.27 -0.22 -5.60
CA LEU A 58 -0.92 -0.32 -6.17
C LEU A 58 -0.27 1.06 -6.36
N ALA A 59 -1.02 2.05 -6.83
CA ALA A 59 -0.51 3.42 -6.98
C ALA A 59 -0.13 4.03 -5.62
N PHE A 60 -0.97 3.83 -4.59
CA PHE A 60 -0.67 4.24 -3.22
C PHE A 60 0.55 3.50 -2.65
N PHE A 61 0.63 2.19 -2.86
CA PHE A 61 1.77 1.36 -2.46
C PHE A 61 3.07 1.88 -3.07
N ASN A 62 3.10 2.07 -4.40
CA ASN A 62 4.27 2.58 -5.11
C ASN A 62 4.64 4.01 -4.73
N TRP A 63 3.67 4.84 -4.36
CA TRP A 63 3.96 6.16 -3.81
C TRP A 63 4.62 6.05 -2.43
N ALA A 64 4.09 5.20 -1.54
CA ALA A 64 4.66 4.99 -0.21
C ALA A 64 6.11 4.50 -0.27
N ALA A 65 6.45 3.64 -1.23
CA ALA A 65 7.83 3.21 -1.49
C ALA A 65 8.81 4.35 -1.82
N THR A 66 8.31 5.52 -2.24
CA THR A 66 9.14 6.70 -2.55
C THR A 66 9.32 7.67 -1.39
N LEU A 67 8.74 7.38 -0.22
CA LEU A 67 8.81 8.25 0.94
C LEU A 67 10.20 8.18 1.61
N PRO A 68 10.80 9.33 1.96
CA PRO A 68 12.09 9.35 2.62
C PRO A 68 11.99 8.72 4.01
N GLY A 69 12.90 7.79 4.32
CA GLY A 69 12.97 7.12 5.63
C GLY A 69 11.91 6.02 5.85
N TYR A 70 11.09 5.72 4.84
CA TYR A 70 10.13 4.61 4.90
C TYR A 70 10.50 3.52 3.90
N ALA A 71 10.42 2.27 4.34
CA ALA A 71 10.48 1.10 3.49
C ALA A 71 9.35 0.15 3.89
N HIS A 72 8.68 -0.46 2.91
CA HIS A 72 7.59 -1.39 3.18
C HIS A 72 8.02 -2.51 4.11
N GLY A 73 7.25 -2.76 5.17
CA GLY A 73 7.39 -3.98 5.96
C GLY A 73 6.82 -5.20 5.23
N SER A 74 7.12 -6.41 5.74
CA SER A 74 6.58 -7.66 5.18
C SER A 74 5.05 -7.69 5.17
N ARG A 75 4.40 -7.05 6.17
CA ARG A 75 2.94 -6.93 6.24
C ARG A 75 2.38 -6.16 5.04
N ALA A 76 3.01 -5.06 4.65
CA ALA A 76 2.58 -4.24 3.52
C ALA A 76 2.68 -5.02 2.19
N TYR A 77 3.79 -5.73 1.96
CA TYR A 77 3.95 -6.59 0.78
C TYR A 77 2.92 -7.72 0.75
N THR A 78 2.77 -8.44 1.86
CA THR A 78 1.78 -9.53 2.00
C THR A 78 0.38 -9.02 1.69
N LYS A 79 0.02 -7.85 2.22
CA LYS A 79 -1.29 -7.24 1.99
C LYS A 79 -1.50 -6.86 0.52
N MET A 80 -0.49 -6.29 -0.12
CA MET A 80 -0.58 -5.92 -1.53
C MET A 80 -0.69 -7.16 -2.44
N LEU A 81 0.07 -8.22 -2.14
CA LEU A 81 -0.04 -9.51 -2.83
C LEU A 81 -1.42 -10.15 -2.66
N ASP A 82 -2.00 -10.12 -1.44
CA ASP A 82 -3.38 -10.59 -1.19
C ASP A 82 -4.41 -9.83 -2.04
N ILE A 83 -4.28 -8.50 -2.17
CA ILE A 83 -5.15 -7.68 -3.02
C ILE A 83 -5.00 -8.08 -4.49
N LEU A 84 -3.78 -8.19 -5.00
CA LEU A 84 -3.51 -8.57 -6.39
C LEU A 84 -4.01 -9.99 -6.70
N GLY A 85 -3.80 -10.94 -5.77
CA GLY A 85 -4.27 -12.31 -5.86
C GLY A 85 -5.79 -12.40 -5.97
N ARG A 86 -6.51 -11.72 -5.07
CA ARG A 86 -7.99 -11.67 -5.08
C ARG A 86 -8.54 -11.04 -6.36
N MET A 87 -7.87 -10.03 -6.88
CA MET A 87 -8.24 -9.35 -8.13
C MET A 87 -7.70 -10.06 -9.39
N LYS A 88 -7.13 -11.27 -9.23
CA LYS A 88 -6.58 -12.12 -10.31
C LYS A 88 -5.52 -11.41 -11.16
N LYS A 89 -4.73 -10.52 -10.55
CA LYS A 89 -3.67 -9.74 -11.21
C LYS A 89 -2.33 -10.45 -11.14
N VAL A 90 -2.29 -11.66 -11.70
CA VAL A 90 -1.13 -12.57 -11.60
C VAL A 90 0.16 -11.96 -12.18
N LYS A 91 0.08 -11.18 -13.27
CA LYS A 91 1.25 -10.48 -13.83
C LYS A 91 1.85 -9.50 -12.83
N HIS A 92 1.01 -8.65 -12.22
CA HIS A 92 1.45 -7.66 -11.22
C HIS A 92 1.94 -8.34 -9.94
N MET A 93 1.31 -9.46 -9.55
CA MET A 93 1.74 -10.24 -8.39
C MET A 93 3.17 -10.79 -8.58
N ARG A 94 3.49 -11.32 -9.77
CA ARG A 94 4.86 -11.76 -10.09
C ARG A 94 5.85 -10.61 -10.11
N GLN A 95 5.50 -9.50 -10.76
CA GLN A 95 6.34 -8.30 -10.78
C GLN A 95 6.65 -7.80 -9.37
N LEU A 96 5.63 -7.68 -8.51
CA LEU A 96 5.82 -7.26 -7.13
C LEU A 96 6.68 -8.27 -6.35
N PHE A 97 6.47 -9.57 -6.54
CA PHE A 97 7.30 -10.59 -5.91
C PHE A 97 8.77 -10.47 -6.35
N ASP A 98 9.02 -10.14 -7.61
CA ASP A 98 10.35 -9.93 -8.16
C ASP A 98 11.06 -8.68 -7.62
N GLU A 99 10.29 -7.67 -7.20
CA GLU A 99 10.79 -6.44 -6.59
C GLU A 99 11.10 -6.60 -5.08
N ILE A 100 10.62 -7.66 -4.42
CA ILE A 100 10.92 -7.90 -3.00
C ILE A 100 12.41 -8.29 -2.88
N PRO A 101 13.20 -7.58 -2.06
CA PRO A 101 14.59 -7.97 -1.77
C PRO A 101 14.66 -9.42 -1.31
N GLU A 102 15.64 -10.19 -1.80
CA GLU A 102 15.73 -11.64 -1.55
C GLU A 102 15.63 -12.00 -0.07
N GLU A 103 16.26 -11.21 0.80
CA GLU A 103 16.23 -11.32 2.26
C GLU A 103 14.80 -11.31 2.87
N ARG A 104 13.84 -10.68 2.18
CA ARG A 104 12.44 -10.55 2.63
C ARG A 104 11.49 -11.52 1.96
N ARG A 105 11.89 -12.20 0.87
CA ARG A 105 11.00 -13.14 0.16
C ARG A 105 10.58 -14.31 1.04
N LEU A 106 11.47 -14.77 1.92
CA LEU A 106 11.19 -15.87 2.85
C LEU A 106 10.04 -15.52 3.80
N VAL A 107 9.99 -14.29 4.33
CA VAL A 107 8.96 -13.86 5.31
C VAL A 107 7.58 -13.63 4.67
N VAL A 108 7.53 -13.32 3.38
CA VAL A 108 6.25 -13.09 2.68
C VAL A 108 5.60 -14.42 2.26
N MET A 109 6.38 -15.49 2.12
CA MET A 109 5.87 -16.83 1.79
C MET A 109 5.48 -17.66 3.02
N THR A 110 5.85 -17.24 4.24
CA THR A 110 5.42 -17.92 5.47
C THR A 110 3.97 -17.55 5.82
N HIS A 111 3.02 -18.11 5.08
CA HIS A 111 1.83 -18.66 5.71
C HIS A 111 2.11 -20.15 5.93
N ASP A 112 3.07 -20.41 6.83
CA ASP A 112 3.16 -21.68 7.52
C ASP A 112 2.18 -21.58 8.70
N GLU A 113 1.29 -22.58 8.76
CA GLU A 113 0.27 -22.91 9.77
C GLU A 113 -1.13 -22.27 9.63
#